data_AF-A0A7S0ASE3-F1
#
_entry.id   AF-A0A7S0ASE3-F1
#
_cell.length_a   1.000
_cell.length_b   1.000
_cell.length_c   1.000
_cell.angle_alpha   90.00
_cell.angle_beta   90.00
_cell.angle_gamma   90.00
#
_symmetry.space_group_name_H-M   'P 1'
#
loop_
_entity.id
_entity.type
_entity.pdbx_description
1 polymer ?
#
loop_
_entity_poly.entity_id
_entity_poly.type
_entity_poly.pdbx_seq_one_letter_code
_entity_poly.pdbx_strand_id
1 'polypeptide(L)'
;MEMPDSDPKGVVLARVRYLLENENINDKGKHCNSVLPPYHIFNANSECIAVWVKTGRFSTLQAAIFLHSTALGQVKSAATLSLFVASQTVPVTTTASAGGVLGWFGMTTTTTAMVPMLSASPWLIPALATYGLTAVGTPYLILMKAKGKWEESTTRLNDGFWGEWAGPEVYVDAIKGWSGISCEDD
;
A
#
# COMPACT_ATOMS: atom_id res chain seq x y z
N MET A 1 12.70 18.37 -19.48
CA MET A 1 12.27 19.44 -18.56
C MET A 1 11.96 18.74 -17.25
N GLU A 2 12.92 18.77 -16.32
CA GLU A 2 12.79 18.15 -15.00
C GLU A 2 12.00 19.14 -14.15
N MET A 3 10.80 18.76 -13.71
CA MET A 3 10.05 19.61 -12.79
C MET A 3 10.77 19.61 -11.43
N PRO A 4 10.94 20.76 -10.78
CA PRO A 4 11.63 20.79 -9.49
C PRO A 4 10.88 19.96 -8.45
N ASP A 5 11.64 19.25 -7.61
CA ASP A 5 11.11 18.35 -6.56
C ASP A 5 10.29 19.06 -5.47
N SER A 6 10.28 20.39 -5.44
CA SER A 6 9.66 21.20 -4.40
C SER A 6 8.96 22.41 -4.99
N ASP A 7 7.72 22.64 -4.56
CA ASP A 7 7.01 23.87 -4.90
C ASP A 7 7.69 25.12 -4.29
N PRO A 8 7.63 26.26 -4.99
CA PRO A 8 8.19 27.52 -4.51
C PRO A 8 7.48 27.99 -3.24
N LYS A 9 8.22 28.71 -2.39
CA LYS A 9 7.74 29.14 -1.06
C LYS A 9 6.43 29.93 -1.14
N GLY A 10 6.25 30.75 -2.18
CA GLY A 10 5.01 31.51 -2.44
C GLY A 10 3.80 30.61 -2.61
N VAL A 11 3.91 29.56 -3.43
CA VAL A 11 2.84 28.57 -3.66
C VAL A 11 2.54 27.77 -2.39
N VAL A 12 3.57 27.37 -1.65
CA VAL A 12 3.40 26.66 -0.37
C VAL A 12 2.63 27.53 0.63
N LEU A 13 3.01 28.80 0.79
CA LEU A 13 2.34 29.73 1.69
C LEU A 13 0.89 30.00 1.24
N ALA A 14 0.68 30.13 -0.07
CA ALA A 14 -0.65 30.32 -0.67
C ALA A 14 -1.58 29.14 -0.35
N ARG A 15 -1.11 27.89 -0.48
CA ARG A 15 -1.91 26.71 -0.10
C ARG A 15 -2.25 26.66 1.38
N VAL A 16 -1.34 27.10 2.27
CA VAL A 16 -1.64 27.19 3.71
C VAL A 16 -2.74 28.22 3.97
N ARG A 17 -2.64 29.41 3.35
CA ARG A 17 -3.66 30.46 3.48
C ARG A 17 -5.02 30.00 2.98
N TYR A 18 -5.07 29.33 1.83
CA TYR A 18 -6.28 28.72 1.30
C TYR A 18 -6.96 27.78 2.31
N LEU A 19 -6.19 26.93 3.00
CA LEU A 19 -6.74 26.02 4.01
C LEU A 19 -7.26 26.78 5.25
N LEU A 20 -6.57 27.83 5.69
CA LEU A 20 -6.99 28.63 6.84
C LEU A 20 -8.23 29.47 6.54
N GLU A 21 -8.36 30.00 5.33
CA GLU A 21 -9.52 30.82 4.92
C GLU A 21 -10.79 29.97 4.73
N ASN A 22 -10.64 28.69 4.41
CA ASN A 22 -11.75 27.74 4.33
C ASN A 22 -12.04 27.04 5.67
N GLU A 23 -11.40 27.48 6.76
CA GLU A 23 -11.70 27.02 8.11
C GLU A 23 -12.92 27.75 8.67
N ASN A 24 -13.88 26.98 9.17
CA ASN A 24 -15.08 27.48 9.82
C ASN A 24 -15.21 26.84 11.22
N ILE A 25 -15.58 27.65 12.20
CA ILE A 25 -15.84 27.18 13.57
C ILE A 25 -17.35 26.99 13.71
N ASN A 26 -17.79 25.74 13.81
CA ASN A 26 -19.20 25.43 14.03
C ASN A 26 -19.67 25.92 15.41
N ASP A 27 -20.99 26.05 15.59
CA ASP A 27 -21.66 26.49 16.84
C ASP A 27 -21.25 25.74 18.12
N LYS A 28 -20.63 24.56 17.96
CA LYS A 28 -20.09 23.72 19.05
C LYS A 28 -18.61 24.02 19.37
N GLY A 29 -18.04 25.09 18.82
CA GLY A 29 -16.62 25.44 18.97
C GLY A 29 -15.67 24.47 18.25
N LYS A 30 -16.15 23.69 17.28
CA LYS A 30 -15.34 22.70 16.55
C LYS A 30 -14.89 23.27 15.21
N HIS A 31 -13.58 23.24 14.98
CA HIS A 31 -12.97 23.59 13.71
C HIS A 31 -13.37 22.58 12.62
N CYS A 32 -13.92 23.10 11.53
CA CYS A 32 -14.43 22.35 10.40
C CYS A 32 -13.93 23.02 9.12
N ASN A 33 -13.37 22.26 8.19
CA ASN A 33 -12.97 22.79 6.90
C ASN A 33 -13.79 22.07 5.83
N SER A 34 -14.51 22.83 5.00
CA SER A 34 -15.40 22.29 3.96
C SER A 34 -14.63 21.63 2.82
N VAL A 35 -13.38 22.03 2.61
CA VAL A 35 -12.52 21.59 1.51
C VAL A 35 -11.71 20.35 1.89
N LEU A 36 -11.40 20.15 3.18
CA LEU A 36 -10.65 18.98 3.64
C LEU A 36 -11.54 17.72 3.73
N PRO A 37 -10.99 16.54 3.39
CA PRO A 37 -11.71 15.29 3.58
C PRO A 37 -11.88 14.96 5.08
N PRO A 38 -12.91 14.19 5.46
CA PRO A 38 -13.08 13.73 6.84
C PRO A 38 -11.85 12.99 7.34
N TYR A 39 -11.41 13.29 8.57
CA TYR A 39 -10.20 12.71 9.16
C TYR A 39 -10.23 11.17 9.13
N HIS A 40 -9.14 10.59 8.65
CA HIS A 40 -8.95 9.14 8.62
C HIS A 40 -7.47 8.81 8.75
N ILE A 41 -7.13 7.87 9.65
CA ILE A 41 -5.74 7.53 9.98
C ILE A 41 -4.88 7.16 8.76
N PHE A 42 -5.46 6.45 7.79
CA PHE A 42 -4.74 6.01 6.59
C PHE A 42 -4.89 6.94 5.37
N ASN A 43 -5.95 7.76 5.32
CA ASN A 43 -6.34 8.41 4.07
C ASN A 43 -6.35 9.94 4.15
N ALA A 44 -6.56 10.50 5.35
CA ALA A 44 -6.75 11.93 5.58
C ALA A 44 -6.23 12.27 6.99
N ASN A 45 -4.91 12.26 7.14
CA ASN A 45 -4.22 12.63 8.37
C ASN A 45 -3.50 14.00 8.17
N SER A 46 -2.84 14.49 9.21
CA SER A 46 -2.08 15.76 9.16
C SER A 46 -0.89 15.72 8.18
N GLU A 47 -0.31 14.54 7.95
CA GLU A 47 0.77 14.36 6.97
C GLU A 47 0.26 14.59 5.55
N CYS A 48 -0.93 14.07 5.19
CA CYS A 48 -1.54 14.30 3.88
C CYS A 48 -1.69 15.79 3.56
N ILE A 49 -2.07 16.58 4.58
CA ILE A 49 -2.23 18.03 4.46
C ILE A 49 -0.86 18.68 4.23
N ALA A 50 0.15 18.31 5.03
CA ALA A 50 1.51 18.85 4.88
C ALA A 50 2.12 18.53 3.51
N VAL A 51 1.94 17.29 3.03
CA VAL A 51 2.40 16.85 1.70
C VAL A 51 1.68 17.62 0.61
N TRP A 52 0.36 17.83 0.72
CA TRP A 52 -0.39 18.61 -0.26
C TRP A 52 0.03 20.07 -0.29
N VAL A 53 0.20 20.70 0.87
CA VAL A 53 0.72 22.06 0.97
C VAL A 53 2.08 22.19 0.27
N LYS A 54 2.96 21.18 0.43
CA LYS A 54 4.33 21.19 -0.09
C LYS A 54 4.46 20.82 -1.58
N THR A 55 3.58 19.95 -2.09
CA THR A 55 3.77 19.29 -3.39
C THR A 55 2.53 19.33 -4.30
N GLY A 56 1.40 19.80 -3.79
CA GLY A 56 0.12 19.76 -4.48
C GLY A 56 -0.50 18.36 -4.57
N ARG A 57 0.07 17.34 -3.92
CA ARG A 57 -0.48 15.97 -3.88
C ARG A 57 -0.93 15.62 -2.46
N PHE A 58 -2.15 15.11 -2.32
CA PHE A 58 -2.70 14.69 -1.04
C PHE A 58 -2.38 13.21 -0.80
N SER A 59 -1.35 12.91 -0.01
CA SER A 59 -0.89 11.52 0.24
C SER A 59 -0.14 11.41 1.57
N THR A 60 -0.12 10.23 2.19
CA THR A 60 0.67 9.93 3.39
C THR A 60 1.77 8.91 3.06
N LEU A 61 3.02 9.28 3.36
CA LEU A 61 4.18 8.41 3.19
C LEU A 61 4.16 7.29 4.24
N GLN A 62 3.70 7.58 5.46
CA GLN A 62 3.60 6.59 6.54
C GLN A 62 2.67 5.43 6.18
N ALA A 63 1.47 5.70 5.66
CA ALA A 63 0.56 4.62 5.27
C ALA A 63 1.06 3.86 4.03
N ALA A 64 1.65 4.58 3.05
CA ALA A 64 2.20 3.96 1.86
C ALA A 64 3.37 3.02 2.19
N ILE A 65 4.32 3.45 3.04
CA ILE A 65 5.46 2.64 3.47
C ILE A 65 4.99 1.48 4.34
N PHE A 66 4.07 1.70 5.29
CA PHE A 66 3.56 0.64 6.15
C PHE A 66 2.88 -0.47 5.33
N LEU A 67 2.02 -0.11 4.37
CA LEU A 67 1.30 -1.07 3.54
C LEU A 67 2.23 -1.78 2.53
N HIS A 68 3.18 -1.06 1.91
CA HIS A 68 4.19 -1.67 1.05
C HIS A 68 5.10 -2.63 1.83
N SER A 69 5.58 -2.22 3.00
CA SER A 69 6.45 -3.04 3.85
C SER A 69 5.71 -4.26 4.38
N THR A 70 4.43 -4.11 4.73
CA THR A 70 3.57 -5.22 5.17
C THR A 70 3.36 -6.21 4.03
N ALA A 71 3.02 -5.74 2.83
CA ALA A 71 2.85 -6.62 1.66
C ALA A 71 4.14 -7.41 1.35
N LEU A 72 5.30 -6.75 1.32
CA LEU A 72 6.59 -7.41 1.08
C LEU A 72 7.00 -8.36 2.22
N GLY A 73 6.73 -7.97 3.47
CA GLY A 73 6.98 -8.82 4.64
C GLY A 73 6.16 -10.11 4.58
N GLN A 74 4.88 -10.00 4.21
CA GLN A 74 3.99 -11.16 4.06
C GLN A 74 4.39 -12.07 2.89
N VAL A 75 4.89 -11.53 1.77
CA VAL A 75 5.47 -12.33 0.67
C VAL A 75 6.61 -13.19 1.19
N LYS A 76 7.55 -12.60 1.96
CA LYS A 76 8.69 -13.34 2.52
C LYS A 76 8.24 -14.43 3.49
N SER A 77 7.32 -14.11 4.40
CA SER A 77 6.80 -15.10 5.35
C SER A 77 6.07 -16.25 4.66
N ALA A 78 5.25 -15.96 3.63
CA ALA A 78 4.58 -17.00 2.84
C ALA A 78 5.58 -17.89 2.09
N ALA A 79 6.60 -17.30 1.46
CA ALA A 79 7.65 -18.03 0.78
C ALA A 79 8.44 -18.92 1.74
N THR A 80 8.89 -18.39 2.88
CA THR A 80 9.60 -19.16 3.92
C THR A 80 8.76 -20.32 4.44
N LEU A 81 7.47 -20.10 4.71
CA LEU A 81 6.58 -21.16 5.18
C LEU A 81 6.42 -22.25 4.12
N SER A 82 6.25 -21.87 2.84
CA SER A 82 6.10 -22.84 1.75
C SER A 82 7.37 -23.68 1.52
N LEU A 83 8.55 -23.06 1.58
CA LEU A 83 9.84 -23.76 1.50
C LEU A 83 10.05 -24.67 2.70
N PHE A 84 9.70 -24.19 3.90
CA PHE A 84 9.77 -24.99 5.12
C PHE A 84 8.91 -26.25 4.98
N VAL A 85 7.65 -26.12 4.60
CA VAL A 85 6.74 -27.27 4.42
C VAL A 85 7.22 -28.20 3.32
N ALA A 86 7.73 -27.67 2.19
CA ALA A 86 8.28 -28.47 1.10
C ALA A 86 9.54 -29.28 1.50
N SER A 87 10.30 -28.79 2.48
CA SER A 87 11.50 -29.46 3.00
C SER A 87 11.20 -30.61 3.97
N GLN A 88 9.99 -30.66 4.54
CA GLN A 88 9.59 -31.69 5.48
C GLN A 88 9.24 -32.99 4.75
N THR A 89 9.67 -34.11 5.33
CA THR A 89 9.23 -35.46 4.93
C THR A 89 8.52 -36.12 6.09
N VAL A 90 7.49 -36.90 5.78
CA VAL A 90 6.71 -37.65 6.78
C VAL A 90 6.73 -39.14 6.46
N PRO A 91 6.80 -40.01 7.47
CA PRO A 91 6.71 -41.45 7.28
C PRO A 91 5.27 -41.81 6.91
N VAL A 92 5.09 -42.39 5.72
CA VAL A 92 3.83 -42.97 5.29
C VAL A 92 3.98 -44.48 5.22
N THR A 93 3.11 -45.17 5.95
CA THR A 93 3.03 -46.61 5.96
C THR A 93 2.15 -47.08 4.81
N THR A 94 2.72 -47.85 3.90
CA THR A 94 2.01 -48.42 2.75
C THR A 94 2.03 -49.94 2.82
N THR A 95 0.92 -50.58 2.50
CA THR A 95 0.84 -52.04 2.34
C THR A 95 1.10 -52.36 0.88
N ALA A 96 2.29 -52.86 0.58
CA ALA A 96 2.65 -53.33 -0.75
C ALA A 96 2.52 -54.87 -0.80
N SER A 97 2.30 -55.45 -1.99
CA SER A 97 2.44 -56.89 -2.18
C SER A 97 3.86 -57.31 -1.82
N ALA A 98 4.01 -58.34 -0.98
CA ALA A 98 5.33 -58.87 -0.66
C ALA A 98 6.07 -59.28 -1.96
N GLY A 99 7.37 -59.00 -2.07
CA GLY A 99 8.13 -59.43 -3.24
C GLY A 99 8.25 -60.96 -3.32
N GLY A 100 8.35 -61.50 -4.53
CA GLY A 100 8.62 -62.93 -4.75
C GLY A 100 7.47 -63.87 -4.37
N VAL A 101 7.79 -65.07 -3.89
CA VAL A 101 6.82 -66.15 -3.62
C VAL A 101 5.78 -65.74 -2.56
N LEU A 102 6.13 -64.87 -1.61
CA LEU A 102 5.19 -64.37 -0.61
C LEU A 102 4.08 -63.49 -1.22
N GLY A 103 4.41 -62.68 -2.22
CA GLY A 103 3.41 -61.92 -2.99
C GLY A 103 2.54 -62.81 -3.86
N TRP A 104 3.10 -63.90 -4.39
CA TRP A 104 2.35 -64.91 -5.14
C TRP A 104 1.26 -65.57 -4.30
N PHE A 105 1.49 -65.75 -2.99
CA PHE A 105 0.48 -66.20 -2.03
C PHE A 105 -0.43 -65.08 -1.48
N GLY A 106 -0.34 -63.87 -2.04
CA GLY A 106 -1.18 -62.74 -1.64
C GLY A 106 -0.79 -62.10 -0.31
N MET A 107 0.40 -62.41 0.25
CA MET A 107 0.87 -61.74 1.45
C MET A 107 1.26 -60.29 1.14
N THR A 108 0.86 -59.38 2.02
CA THR A 108 1.24 -57.96 1.96
C THR A 108 2.33 -57.66 2.97
N THR A 109 3.35 -56.91 2.57
CA THR A 109 4.37 -56.36 3.47
C THR A 109 4.06 -54.90 3.76
N THR A 110 4.03 -54.57 5.05
CA THR A 110 3.91 -53.19 5.52
C THR A 110 5.27 -52.52 5.41
N THR A 111 5.40 -51.52 4.55
CA THR A 111 6.63 -50.77 4.35
C THR A 111 6.41 -49.31 4.70
N THR A 112 7.28 -48.74 5.52
CA THR A 112 7.27 -47.31 5.83
C THR A 112 8.21 -46.58 4.88
N ALA A 113 7.68 -45.66 4.08
CA ALA A 113 8.46 -44.83 3.17
C ALA A 113 8.40 -43.36 3.62
N MET A 114 9.50 -42.63 3.46
CA MET A 114 9.51 -41.17 3.66
C MET A 114 8.99 -40.51 2.39
N VAL A 115 7.94 -39.70 2.51
CA VAL A 115 7.41 -38.91 1.40
C VAL A 115 7.40 -37.44 1.75
N PRO A 116 7.55 -36.52 0.76
CA PRO A 116 7.40 -35.09 1.00
C PRO A 116 6.05 -34.79 1.67
N MET A 117 6.04 -33.86 2.63
CA MET A 117 4.85 -33.50 3.39
C MET A 117 3.71 -32.99 2.51
N LEU A 118 4.05 -32.27 1.44
CA LEU A 118 3.07 -31.82 0.43
C LEU A 118 2.42 -32.98 -0.34
N SER A 119 3.12 -34.12 -0.49
CA SER A 119 2.58 -35.32 -1.12
C SER A 119 1.68 -36.11 -0.17
N ALA A 120 2.03 -36.16 1.12
CA ALA A 120 1.21 -36.80 2.16
C ALA A 120 -0.05 -36.01 2.52
N SER A 121 -0.06 -34.69 2.30
CA SER A 121 -1.20 -33.81 2.58
C SER A 121 -1.43 -32.83 1.42
N PRO A 122 -2.07 -33.28 0.32
CA PRO A 122 -2.29 -32.45 -0.87
C PRO A 122 -3.09 -31.17 -0.61
N TRP A 123 -3.93 -31.16 0.43
CA TRP A 123 -4.71 -29.99 0.85
C TRP A 123 -3.86 -28.81 1.37
N LEU A 124 -2.59 -29.06 1.73
CA LEU A 124 -1.67 -28.00 2.14
C LEU A 124 -1.31 -27.06 0.98
N ILE A 125 -1.30 -27.56 -0.26
CA ILE A 125 -1.00 -26.74 -1.45
C ILE A 125 -2.04 -25.63 -1.63
N PRO A 126 -3.36 -25.92 -1.70
CA PRO A 126 -4.36 -24.86 -1.76
C PRO A 126 -4.38 -24.01 -0.48
N ALA A 127 -4.12 -24.57 0.71
CA ALA A 127 -4.04 -23.78 1.95
C ALA A 127 -2.88 -22.75 1.94
N LEU A 128 -1.70 -23.14 1.48
CA LEU A 128 -0.54 -22.24 1.35
C LEU A 128 -0.75 -21.19 0.24
N ALA A 129 -1.35 -21.60 -0.89
CA ALA A 129 -1.68 -20.68 -1.98
C ALA A 129 -2.70 -19.61 -1.55
N THR A 130 -3.76 -20.03 -0.86
CA THR A 130 -4.78 -19.12 -0.31
C THR A 130 -4.22 -18.19 0.76
N TYR A 131 -3.34 -18.70 1.64
CA TYR A 131 -2.61 -17.87 2.60
C TYR A 131 -1.75 -16.81 1.90
N GLY A 132 -0.94 -17.21 0.91
CA GLY A 132 -0.08 -16.28 0.17
C GLY A 132 -0.87 -15.18 -0.54
N LEU A 133 -1.97 -15.54 -1.21
CA LEU A 133 -2.84 -14.59 -1.89
C LEU A 133 -3.53 -13.62 -0.91
N THR A 134 -4.05 -14.11 0.21
CA THR A 134 -4.75 -13.25 1.17
C THR A 134 -3.80 -12.33 1.94
N ALA A 135 -2.63 -12.84 2.34
CA ALA A 135 -1.64 -12.08 3.10
C ALA A 135 -1.03 -10.92 2.29
N VAL A 136 -0.88 -11.08 0.96
CA VAL A 136 -0.33 -10.05 0.07
C VAL A 136 -1.44 -9.20 -0.58
N GLY A 137 -2.55 -9.82 -0.97
CA GLY A 137 -3.65 -9.17 -1.66
C GLY A 137 -4.41 -8.18 -0.78
N THR A 138 -4.63 -8.50 0.49
CA THR A 138 -5.38 -7.63 1.41
C THR A 138 -4.73 -6.24 1.58
N PRO A 139 -3.44 -6.11 1.96
CA PRO A 139 -2.81 -4.79 2.08
C PRO A 139 -2.73 -4.06 0.73
N TYR A 140 -2.55 -4.78 -0.38
CA TYR A 140 -2.53 -4.17 -1.71
C TYR A 140 -3.88 -3.56 -2.10
N LEU A 141 -4.99 -4.27 -1.87
CA LEU A 141 -6.34 -3.75 -2.13
C LEU A 141 -6.67 -2.52 -1.27
N ILE A 142 -6.27 -2.54 0.01
CA ILE A 142 -6.42 -1.38 0.90
C ILE A 142 -5.63 -0.19 0.34
N LEU A 143 -4.40 -0.42 -0.15
CA LEU A 143 -3.56 0.63 -0.74
C LEU A 143 -4.17 1.19 -2.03
N MET A 144 -4.71 0.36 -2.93
CA MET A 144 -5.39 0.85 -4.13
C MET A 144 -6.60 1.72 -3.79
N LYS A 145 -7.39 1.31 -2.79
CA LYS A 145 -8.55 2.09 -2.31
C LYS A 145 -8.13 3.41 -1.65
N ALA A 146 -7.03 3.41 -0.91
CA ALA A 146 -6.44 4.62 -0.32
C ALA A 146 -5.95 5.58 -1.41
N LYS A 147 -5.22 5.06 -2.42
CA LYS A 147 -4.75 5.84 -3.56
C LYS A 147 -5.88 6.51 -4.33
N GLY A 148 -6.99 5.80 -4.57
CA GLY A 148 -8.17 6.42 -5.21
C GLY A 148 -8.72 7.61 -4.41
N LYS A 149 -8.80 7.49 -3.08
CA LYS A 149 -9.24 8.59 -2.20
C LYS A 149 -8.25 9.75 -2.14
N TRP A 150 -6.96 9.45 -2.21
CA TRP A 150 -5.89 10.44 -2.28
C TRP A 150 -5.96 11.23 -3.57
N GLU A 151 -6.17 10.57 -4.71
CA GLU A 151 -6.35 11.22 -6.01
C GLU A 151 -7.61 12.10 -6.02
N GLU A 152 -8.74 11.59 -5.54
CA GLU A 152 -9.98 12.37 -5.42
C GLU A 152 -9.78 13.63 -4.56
N SER A 153 -9.12 13.49 -3.40
CA SER A 153 -8.83 14.63 -2.51
C SER A 153 -7.84 15.59 -3.15
N THR A 154 -6.85 15.09 -3.88
CA THR A 154 -5.86 15.90 -4.60
C THR A 154 -6.52 16.75 -5.67
N THR A 155 -7.35 16.14 -6.52
CA THR A 155 -8.08 16.84 -7.57
C THR A 155 -9.00 17.88 -6.96
N ARG A 156 -9.82 17.51 -5.96
CA ARG A 156 -10.73 18.46 -5.29
C ARG A 156 -10.01 19.66 -4.69
N LEU A 157 -8.89 19.42 -3.99
CA LEU A 157 -8.11 20.49 -3.37
C LEU A 157 -7.43 21.38 -4.40
N ASN A 158 -6.87 20.79 -5.46
CA ASN A 158 -6.20 21.54 -6.52
C ASN A 158 -7.19 22.33 -7.37
N ASP A 159 -8.35 21.77 -7.68
CA ASP A 159 -9.39 22.44 -8.45
C ASP A 159 -9.94 23.66 -7.67
N GLY A 160 -10.21 23.51 -6.37
CA GLY A 160 -10.62 24.65 -5.54
C GLY A 160 -9.49 25.69 -5.37
N PHE A 161 -8.26 25.23 -5.13
CA PHE A 161 -7.12 26.13 -4.96
C PHE A 161 -6.82 26.92 -6.23
N TRP A 162 -6.61 26.27 -7.37
CA TRP A 162 -6.26 26.93 -8.62
C TRP A 162 -7.48 27.60 -9.27
N GLY A 163 -8.62 26.93 -9.28
CA GLY A 163 -9.81 27.39 -10.01
C GLY A 163 -10.56 28.53 -9.32
N GLU A 164 -10.64 28.52 -7.99
CA GLU A 164 -11.51 29.45 -7.26
C GLU A 164 -10.74 30.48 -6.43
N TRP A 165 -9.57 30.13 -5.90
CA TRP A 165 -8.89 30.94 -4.88
C TRP A 165 -7.59 31.61 -5.34
N ALA A 166 -6.76 30.92 -6.13
CA ALA A 166 -5.42 31.39 -6.47
C ALA A 166 -5.46 32.66 -7.34
N GLY A 167 -4.85 33.74 -6.83
CA GLY A 167 -4.66 34.97 -7.58
C GLY A 167 -3.55 34.87 -8.63
N PRO A 168 -3.50 35.82 -9.60
CA PRO A 168 -2.48 35.84 -10.66
C PRO A 168 -1.04 35.80 -10.14
N GLU A 169 -0.77 36.39 -8.99
CA GLU A 169 0.52 36.41 -8.33
C GLU A 169 1.02 35.00 -7.96
N VAL A 170 0.12 34.11 -7.55
CA VAL A 170 0.45 32.72 -7.20
C VAL A 170 0.84 31.94 -8.45
N TYR A 171 0.15 32.19 -9.57
CA TYR A 171 0.49 31.60 -10.86
C TYR A 171 1.86 32.07 -11.36
N VAL A 172 2.16 33.36 -11.24
CA VAL A 172 3.46 33.92 -11.64
C VAL A 172 4.58 33.31 -10.79
N ASP A 173 4.40 33.21 -9.48
CA ASP A 173 5.37 32.57 -8.58
C ASP A 173 5.58 31.09 -8.89
N ALA A 174 4.51 30.36 -9.22
CA ALA A 174 4.57 28.97 -9.66
C ALA A 174 5.36 28.84 -10.96
N ILE A 175 5.07 29.67 -11.96
CA ILE A 175 5.76 29.67 -13.25
C ILE A 175 7.23 30.00 -13.05
N LYS A 176 7.59 31.06 -12.30
CA LYS A 176 8.98 31.41 -12.01
C LYS A 176 9.72 30.26 -11.32
N GLY A 177 9.11 29.67 -10.29
CA GLY A 177 9.69 28.57 -9.54
C GLY A 177 9.89 27.30 -10.37
N TRP A 178 8.92 26.93 -11.21
CA TRP A 178 8.96 25.69 -11.99
C TRP A 178 9.70 25.80 -13.32
N SER A 179 9.74 26.99 -13.92
CA SER A 179 10.45 27.23 -15.19
C SER A 179 11.97 27.39 -15.01
N GLY A 180 12.44 27.57 -13.76
CA GLY A 180 13.84 27.85 -13.49
C GLY A 180 14.29 29.22 -13.99
N ILE A 181 13.35 30.10 -14.35
CA ILE A 181 13.62 31.50 -14.68
C ILE A 181 13.81 32.23 -13.34
N SER A 182 14.98 32.04 -12.74
CA SER A 182 15.43 32.93 -11.67
C SER A 182 15.65 34.30 -12.29
N CYS A 183 14.82 35.28 -11.93
CA CYS A 183 15.27 36.66 -12.00
C CYS A 183 16.42 36.77 -10.99
N GLU A 184 17.63 36.96 -11.48
CA GLU A 184 18.69 37.56 -10.67
C GLU A 184 18.15 38.93 -10.24
N ASP A 185 17.79 39.05 -8.96
CA ASP A 185 17.51 40.35 -8.35
C ASP A 185 18.88 41.02 -8.11
N ASP A 186 19.20 42.01 -8.96
CA ASP A 186 20.14 43.10 -8.69
C ASP A 186 19.59 44.03 -7.57
#